data_AF-A0AB37S6X2-F1
#
_entry.id   AF-A0AB37S6X2-F1
#
_cell.length_a   1.000
_cell.length_b   1.000
_cell.length_c   1.000
_cell.angle_alpha   90.00
_cell.angle_beta   90.00
_cell.angle_gamma   90.00
#
_symmetry.space_group_name_H-M   'P 1'
#
loop_
_entity.id
_entity.type
_entity.pdbx_description
1 polymer ?
#
loop_
_entity_poly.entity_id
_entity_poly.type
_entity_poly.pdbx_seq_one_letter_code
_entity_poly.pdbx_strand_id
1 'polypeptide(L)' 'METARIFEHDGSQAVCLPKDFRFDTPEVRIRRHGASVILEPVPQGWAWLTPLIGPVDADFEEAATTEPAAHECSGPDVFE' A
#
# COMPACT_ATOMS: atom_id res chain seq x y z
N MET A 1 13.31 -22.70 15.81
CA MET A 1 13.88 -21.84 14.76
C MET A 1 13.90 -22.65 13.49
N GLU A 2 13.20 -22.20 12.45
CA GLU A 2 13.27 -22.81 11.12
C GLU A 2 14.26 -22.05 10.25
N THR A 3 14.97 -22.78 9.41
CA THR A 3 15.92 -22.24 8.44
C THR A 3 15.35 -22.39 7.05
N ALA A 4 15.38 -21.32 6.26
CA ALA A 4 15.03 -21.36 4.85
C ALA A 4 16.28 -21.60 3.99
N ARG A 5 16.12 -22.26 2.84
CA ARG A 5 17.19 -22.40 1.86
C ARG A 5 17.29 -21.11 1.03
N ILE A 6 18.52 -20.63 0.82
CA ILE A 6 18.85 -19.57 -0.12
C ILE A 6 19.29 -20.21 -1.44
N PHE A 7 18.84 -19.68 -2.57
CA PHE A 7 19.23 -20.11 -3.91
C PHE A 7 19.29 -18.91 -4.86
N GLU A 8 19.89 -19.10 -6.03
CA GLU A 8 19.92 -18.08 -7.08
C GLU A 8 18.77 -18.29 -8.08
N HIS A 9 18.09 -17.21 -8.42
CA HIS A 9 17.02 -17.17 -9.42
C HIS A 9 17.24 -15.96 -10.34
N ASP A 10 17.47 -16.20 -11.62
CA ASP A 10 17.71 -15.15 -12.63
C ASP A 10 18.79 -14.13 -12.22
N GLY A 11 19.91 -14.62 -11.66
CA GLY A 11 21.02 -13.77 -11.19
C GLY A 11 20.73 -13.00 -9.89
N SER A 12 19.57 -13.23 -9.27
CA SER A 12 19.17 -12.64 -7.99
C SER A 12 19.18 -13.68 -6.87
N GLN A 13 19.47 -13.26 -5.64
CA GLN A 13 19.36 -14.13 -4.48
C GLN A 13 17.89 -14.27 -4.05
N ALA A 14 17.40 -15.50 -3.92
CA ALA A 14 16.05 -15.84 -3.50
C ALA A 14 16.03 -16.71 -2.23
N VAL A 15 14.96 -16.61 -1.45
CA VAL A 15 14.73 -17.41 -0.24
C VAL A 15 13.52 -18.31 -0.46
N CYS A 16 13.67 -19.61 -0.26
CA CYS A 16 12.55 -20.54 -0.33
C CYS A 16 11.79 -20.54 1.01
N LEU A 17 10.66 -19.83 1.05
CA LEU A 17 9.82 -19.72 2.24
C LEU A 17 9.15 -21.07 2.57
N PRO A 18 9.31 -21.61 3.80
CA PRO A 18 8.54 -22.75 4.28
C PRO A 18 7.03 -22.46 4.27
N LYS A 19 6.22 -23.51 4.30
CA LYS A 19 4.75 -23.40 4.15
C LYS A 19 4.14 -22.42 5.16
N ASP A 20 4.62 -22.44 6.40
CA ASP A 20 4.12 -21.62 7.51
C ASP A 20 4.50 -20.13 7.40
N PHE A 21 5.43 -19.77 6.50
CA PHE A 21 5.92 -18.39 6.30
C PHE A 21 5.57 -17.81 4.93
N ARG A 22 4.60 -18.41 4.21
CA ARG A 22 4.15 -17.90 2.92
C ARG A 22 3.29 -16.66 3.11
N PHE A 23 3.45 -15.69 2.21
CA PHE A 23 2.60 -14.50 2.15
C PHE A 23 1.40 -14.76 1.23
N ASP A 24 0.25 -14.20 1.59
CA ASP A 24 -0.94 -14.18 0.74
C ASP A 24 -0.92 -13.01 -0.27
N THR A 25 0.13 -12.16 -0.23
CA THR A 25 0.32 -11.02 -1.13
C THR A 25 1.38 -11.33 -2.19
N PRO A 26 1.24 -10.81 -3.42
CA PRO A 26 2.23 -11.02 -4.48
C PRO A 26 3.53 -10.23 -4.25
N GLU A 27 3.49 -9.20 -3.39
CA GLU A 27 4.61 -8.30 -3.12
C GLU A 27 4.81 -8.10 -1.61
N VAL A 28 6.07 -7.85 -1.24
CA VAL A 28 6.50 -7.56 0.13
C VAL A 28 7.42 -6.34 0.14
N ARG A 29 7.29 -5.50 1.18
CA ARG A 29 8.25 -4.48 1.54
C ARG A 29 9.45 -5.13 2.21
N ILE A 30 10.63 -4.66 1.87
CA ILE A 30 11.90 -5.16 2.41
C ILE A 30 12.56 -4.02 3.17
N ARG A 31 12.91 -4.26 4.44
CA ARG A 31 13.74 -3.32 5.21
C ARG A 31 14.84 -4.06 5.96
N ARG A 32 15.97 -3.39 6.15
CA ARG A 32 17.12 -3.91 6.90
C ARG A 32 17.15 -3.30 8.30
N HIS A 33 17.30 -4.14 9.30
CA HIS A 33 17.46 -3.75 10.70
C HIS A 33 18.71 -4.44 11.27
N GLY A 34 19.86 -3.75 11.22
CA GLY A 34 21.15 -4.33 11.54
C GLY A 34 21.52 -5.49 10.60
N ALA A 35 21.69 -6.68 11.19
CA ALA A 35 21.93 -7.91 10.45
C ALA A 35 20.65 -8.61 9.96
N SER A 36 19.47 -8.15 10.37
CA SER A 36 18.18 -8.74 10.02
C SER A 36 17.58 -8.08 8.77
N VAL A 37 16.95 -8.91 7.94
CA VAL A 37 16.06 -8.46 6.86
C VAL A 37 14.64 -8.76 7.28
N ILE A 38 13.76 -7.75 7.22
CA ILE A 38 12.36 -7.85 7.59
C ILE A 38 11.54 -7.72 6.32
N LEU A 39 10.64 -8.67 6.12
CA LEU A 39 9.71 -8.74 4.99
C LEU A 39 8.30 -8.48 5.52
N GLU A 40 7.64 -7.45 5.01
CA GLU A 40 6.29 -7.05 5.41
C GLU A 40 5.36 -7.11 4.19
N PRO A 41 4.19 -7.76 4.24
CA PRO A 41 3.30 -7.83 3.09
C PRO A 41 2.84 -6.43 2.66
N VAL A 42 2.80 -6.19 1.35
CA VAL A 42 2.19 -4.96 0.82
C VAL A 42 0.69 -5.19 0.71
N PRO A 43 -0.15 -4.43 1.44
CA PRO A 43 -1.60 -4.55 1.31
C PRO A 43 -1.99 -4.24 -0.13
N GLN A 44 -2.77 -5.13 -0.74
CA GLN A 44 -3.36 -4.85 -2.04
C GLN A 44 -4.68 -4.09 -1.86
N GLY A 45 -4.83 -2.99 -2.61
CA GLY A 45 -6.02 -2.15 -2.55
C GLY A 45 -6.14 -1.34 -1.26
N TRP A 46 -7.39 -0.99 -0.92
CA TRP A 46 -7.71 -0.05 0.15
C TRP A 46 -8.12 -0.77 1.45
N ALA A 47 -7.94 -2.09 1.52
CA ALA A 47 -8.31 -2.89 2.70
C ALA A 47 -7.56 -2.47 3.98
N TRP A 48 -6.36 -1.90 3.84
CA TRP A 48 -5.62 -1.33 4.96
C TRP A 48 -6.27 -0.07 5.55
N LEU A 49 -7.13 0.62 4.79
CA LEU A 49 -7.89 1.79 5.25
C LEU A 49 -9.12 1.39 6.05
N THR A 50 -9.70 0.21 5.82
CA THR A 50 -10.90 -0.25 6.53
C THR A 50 -10.85 -0.08 8.06
N PRO A 51 -9.76 -0.45 8.78
CA PRO A 51 -9.68 -0.21 10.22
C PRO A 51 -9.45 1.27 10.61
N LEU A 52 -9.05 2.12 9.67
CA LEU A 52 -8.79 3.54 9.87
C LEU A 52 -10.00 4.43 9.54
N ILE A 53 -10.97 3.91 8.79
CA ILE A 53 -12.18 4.63 8.41
C ILE A 53 -13.21 4.48 9.55
N GLY A 54 -13.64 5.60 10.12
CA GLY A 54 -14.71 5.69 11.11
C GLY A 54 -16.03 6.17 10.49
N PRO A 55 -17.10 6.27 11.30
CA PRO A 55 -18.34 6.90 10.85
C PRO A 55 -18.04 8.33 10.40
N VAL A 56 -18.63 8.69 9.27
CA VAL A 56 -18.49 10.01 8.68
C VAL A 56 -19.61 10.90 9.24
N ASP A 57 -19.31 12.16 9.51
CA ASP A 57 -20.33 13.10 9.99
C ASP A 57 -21.26 13.56 8.87
N ALA A 58 -22.42 14.09 9.25
CA ALA A 58 -23.47 14.48 8.31
C ALA A 58 -23.01 15.58 7.34
N ASP A 59 -22.14 16.51 7.76
CA ASP A 59 -21.66 17.58 6.92
C ASP A 59 -20.78 17.03 5.80
N PHE A 60 -19.92 16.04 6.11
CA PHE A 60 -19.13 15.36 5.08
C PHE A 60 -20.01 14.54 4.12
N GLU A 61 -21.01 13.80 4.60
CA GLU A 61 -21.91 13.03 3.74
C GLU A 61 -22.70 13.93 2.76
N GLU A 62 -23.18 15.07 3.25
CA GLU A 62 -23.88 16.09 2.44
C GLU A 62 -22.92 16.70 1.40
N ALA A 63 -21.72 17.09 1.82
CA ALA A 63 -20.71 17.66 0.93
C ALA A 63 -20.25 16.68 -0.15
N ALA A 64 -20.10 15.39 0.17
CA ALA A 64 -19.67 14.36 -0.78
C ALA A 64 -20.73 14.01 -1.84
N THR A 65 -22.01 14.21 -1.51
CA THR A 65 -23.14 13.89 -2.42
C THR A 65 -23.60 15.11 -3.22
N THR A 66 -23.28 16.31 -2.76
CA THR A 66 -23.63 17.55 -3.46
C THR A 66 -22.75 17.71 -4.69
N GLU A 67 -23.35 17.66 -5.88
CA GLU A 67 -22.67 17.96 -7.14
C GLU A 67 -22.35 19.47 -7.17
N PRO A 68 -21.08 19.90 -7.14
CA PRO A 68 -20.76 21.31 -7.15
C PRO A 68 -21.16 21.91 -8.49
N ALA A 69 -21.66 23.15 -8.48
CA ALA A 69 -21.88 23.91 -9.70
C ALA A 69 -20.57 23.92 -10.52
N ALA A 70 -20.70 23.75 -11.84
CA ALA A 70 -19.56 23.72 -12.75
C ALA A 70 -18.66 24.93 -12.49
N HIS A 71 -17.45 24.66 -12.00
CA HIS A 71 -16.48 25.72 -11.79
C HIS A 71 -16.03 26.21 -13.16
N GLU A 72 -16.39 27.44 -13.48
CA GLU A 72 -15.87 28.14 -14.65
C GLU A 72 -14.39 28.46 -14.37
N CYS A 73 -13.51 27.50 -14.67
CA CYS A 73 -12.07 27.75 -14.74
C CYS A 73 -11.84 28.77 -15.87
N SER A 74 -11.85 30.06 -15.54
CA SER A 74 -11.18 31.05 -16.38
C SER A 74 -9.74 30.59 -16.50
N GLY A 75 -9.22 30.53 -17.74
CA GLY A 75 -7.93 29.94 -18.05
C GLY A 75 -6.80 30.48 -17.16
N PRO A 76 -5.65 29.77 -17.07
CA PRO A 76 -4.56 30.21 -16.22
C PRO A 76 -4.22 31.67 -16.50
N ASP A 77 -4.21 32.52 -15.46
CA ASP A 77 -3.64 33.86 -15.54
C ASP A 77 -2.18 33.70 -15.97
N VAL A 78 -1.92 33.96 -17.25
CA VAL A 78 -0.56 34.07 -17.77
C VAL A 78 -0.03 35.39 -17.22
N PHE A 79 0.72 35.31 -16.12
CA PHE A 79 1.46 36.44 -15.61
C PHE A 79 2.62 36.74 -16.57
N GLU A 80 2.57 37.92 -17.22
CA GLU A 80 3.63 38.47 -18.08
C GLU A 80 4.74 39.12 -17.25
#